data_AF-A0A1S8AQX3-F1
#
_entry.id   AF-A0A1S8AQX3-F1
#
_cell.length_a   1.000
_cell.length_b   1.000
_cell.length_c   1.000
_cell.angle_alpha   90.00
_cell.angle_beta   90.00
_cell.angle_gamma   90.00
#
_symmetry.space_group_name_H-M   'P 1'
#
loop_
_entity.id
_entity.type
_entity.pdbx_description
1 polymer ?
#
loop_
_entity_poly.entity_id
_entity_poly.type
_entity_poly.pdbx_seq_one_letter_code
_entity_poly.pdbx_strand_id
1 'polypeptide(L)' 'MATDRHNPHADHTEELATTIGLYVLGEISLGKAAERADVTRWEMKEILTEAGVEIRLGPQTMDDLEDEVETALDIE' A
#
# COMPACT_ATOMS: atom_id res chain seq x y z
N MET A 1 -24.31 -13.74 20.79
CA MET A 1 -23.98 -13.69 19.36
C MET A 1 -23.88 -12.23 18.99
N ALA A 2 -22.66 -11.70 18.93
CA ALA A 2 -22.44 -10.34 18.44
C ALA A 2 -22.58 -10.41 16.92
N THR A 3 -23.59 -9.74 16.39
CA THR A 3 -23.75 -9.55 14.95
C THR A 3 -22.58 -8.71 14.48
N ASP A 4 -21.68 -9.34 13.74
CA ASP A 4 -20.65 -8.68 12.95
C ASP A 4 -21.38 -7.74 11.98
N ARG A 5 -21.30 -6.43 12.27
CA ARG A 5 -21.92 -5.42 11.43
C ARG A 5 -20.90 -5.09 10.36
N HIS A 6 -20.76 -5.99 9.38
CA HIS A 6 -19.92 -5.77 8.21
C HIS A 6 -20.41 -4.48 7.53
N ASN A 7 -19.69 -3.40 7.77
CA ASN A 7 -19.95 -2.11 7.18
C ASN A 7 -18.89 -1.95 6.08
N PRO A 8 -19.24 -2.15 4.81
CA PRO A 8 -18.25 -2.24 3.73
C PRO A 8 -17.37 -0.98 3.59
N HIS A 9 -17.87 0.18 4.06
CA HIS A 9 -17.08 1.40 4.11
C HIS A 9 -16.02 1.42 5.24
N ALA A 10 -16.29 0.76 6.37
CA ALA A 10 -15.32 0.61 7.44
C ALA A 10 -14.23 -0.38 7.04
N ASP A 11 -14.60 -1.50 6.41
CA ASP A 11 -13.63 -2.50 5.92
C ASP A 11 -12.64 -1.87 4.92
N HIS A 12 -13.14 -1.08 3.96
CA HIS A 12 -12.28 -0.36 3.01
C HIS A 12 -11.35 0.66 3.69
N THR A 13 -11.81 1.29 4.78
CA THR A 13 -10.97 2.22 5.56
C THR A 13 -9.88 1.48 6.34
N GLU A 14 -10.20 0.31 6.90
CA GLU A 14 -9.24 -0.54 7.62
C GLU A 14 -8.19 -1.14 6.68
N GLU A 15 -8.59 -1.58 5.48
CA GLU A 15 -7.69 -2.05 4.44
C GLU A 15 -6.72 -0.95 3.99
N LEU A 16 -7.22 0.27 3.77
CA LEU A 16 -6.37 1.40 3.39
C LEU A 16 -5.39 1.77 4.52
N ALA A 17 -5.86 1.82 5.76
CA ALA A 17 -5.01 2.09 6.92
C ALA A 17 -3.92 1.03 7.10
N THR A 18 -4.28 -0.25 6.90
CA THR A 18 -3.32 -1.37 6.93
C THR A 18 -2.29 -1.23 5.82
N THR A 19 -2.72 -0.90 4.60
CA THR A 19 -1.83 -0.68 3.45
C THR A 19 -0.84 0.44 3.71
N ILE A 20 -1.30 1.58 4.24
CA ILE A 20 -0.44 2.70 4.63
C ILE A 20 0.55 2.26 5.72
N GLY A 21 0.09 1.52 6.73
CA GLY A 21 0.93 1.01 7.81
C GLY A 21 2.07 0.11 7.30
N LEU A 22 1.76 -0.83 6.40
CA LEU A 22 2.75 -1.71 5.78
C LEU A 22 3.77 -0.91 4.96
N TYR A 23 3.32 0.10 4.21
CA TYR A 23 4.24 0.99 3.49
C TYR A 23 5.14 1.76 4.45
N VAL A 24 4.61 2.32 5.55
CA VAL A 24 5.42 3.07 6.52
C VAL A 24 6.48 2.18 7.18
N LEU A 25 6.14 0.92 7.46
CA LEU A 25 7.06 -0.04 8.07
C LEU A 25 8.12 -0.57 7.09
N GLY A 26 7.95 -0.34 5.79
CA GLY A 26 8.86 -0.86 4.78
C GLY A 26 8.52 -2.26 4.28
N GLU A 27 7.43 -2.84 4.76
CA GLU A 27 7.01 -4.21 4.41
C GLU A 27 6.49 -4.32 2.96
N ILE A 28 6.09 -3.19 2.36
CA ILE A 28 5.69 -3.12 0.95
C ILE A 28 6.25 -1.88 0.27
N SER A 29 6.48 -1.99 -1.04
CA SER A 29 6.87 -0.88 -1.91
C SER A 29 5.69 0.08 -2.19
N LEU A 30 6.00 1.25 -2.76
CA LEU A 30 4.95 2.20 -3.19
C LEU A 30 4.04 1.59 -4.28
N GLY A 31 4.62 0.79 -5.18
CA GLY A 31 3.86 0.10 -6.23
C GLY A 31 2.90 -0.93 -5.63
N LYS A 32 3.40 -1.76 -4.71
CA LYS A 32 2.60 -2.79 -4.05
C LYS A 32 1.49 -2.21 -3.16
N ALA A 33 1.76 -1.07 -2.51
CA ALA A 33 0.72 -0.33 -1.80
C ALA A 33 -0.40 0.15 -2.75
N ALA A 34 -0.03 0.71 -3.90
CA ALA A 34 -0.97 1.19 -4.91
C ALA A 34 -1.85 0.06 -5.48
N GLU A 35 -1.24 -1.08 -5.81
CA GLU A 35 -1.93 -2.30 -6.23
C GLU A 35 -2.96 -2.76 -5.18
N ARG A 36 -2.57 -2.83 -3.91
CA ARG A 36 -3.42 -3.30 -2.82
C ARG A 36 -4.62 -2.38 -2.54
N ALA A 37 -4.48 -1.10 -2.84
CA ALA A 37 -5.54 -0.10 -2.70
C ALA A 37 -6.34 0.13 -4.00
N ASP A 38 -6.04 -0.60 -5.08
CA ASP A 38 -6.64 -0.45 -6.41
C ASP A 38 -6.57 1.00 -6.95
N VAL A 39 -5.40 1.63 -6.79
CA VAL A 39 -5.13 2.99 -7.29
C VAL A 39 -3.84 3.02 -8.09
N THR A 40 -3.65 4.08 -8.86
CA THR A 40 -2.38 4.32 -9.53
C THR A 40 -1.28 4.66 -8.51
N ARG A 41 -0.02 4.42 -8.89
CA ARG A 41 1.15 4.82 -8.10
C ARG A 41 1.16 6.33 -7.78
N TRP A 42 0.62 7.15 -8.68
CA TRP A 42 0.51 8.60 -8.48
C TRP A 42 -0.51 8.95 -7.41
N GLU A 43 -1.69 8.34 -7.45
CA GLU A 43 -2.74 8.52 -6.43
C GLU A 43 -2.28 8.02 -5.05
N MET A 44 -1.60 6.86 -4.99
CA MET A 44 -1.05 6.39 -3.72
C MET A 44 -0.02 7.36 -3.13
N LYS A 45 0.79 7.99 -3.98
CA LYS A 45 1.73 9.04 -3.53
C LYS A 45 0.98 10.23 -2.92
N GLU A 46 -0.12 10.65 -3.52
CA GLU A 46 -0.97 11.72 -2.99
C GLU A 46 -1.57 11.32 -1.64
N ILE A 47 -2.18 10.14 -1.54
CA ILE A 47 -2.74 9.58 -0.29
C ILE A 47 -1.70 9.58 0.84
N LEU A 48 -0.49 9.08 0.58
CA LEU A 48 0.58 9.05 1.58
C LEU A 48 1.02 10.46 2.00
N THR A 49 1.13 11.38 1.03
CA THR A 49 1.50 12.78 1.30
C THR A 49 0.43 13.47 2.15
N GLU A 50 -0.85 13.27 1.85
CA GLU A 50 -1.97 13.78 2.62
C GLU A 50 -2.03 13.20 4.04
N ALA A 51 -1.62 11.94 4.20
CA ALA A 51 -1.45 11.28 5.50
C ALA A 51 -0.20 11.74 6.27
N GLY A 52 0.62 12.64 5.71
CA GLY A 52 1.85 13.13 6.33
C GLY A 52 3.01 12.13 6.30
N VAL A 53 2.93 11.11 5.45
CA VAL A 53 3.98 10.11 5.27
C VAL A 53 5.01 10.63 4.25
N GLU A 54 6.28 10.57 4.62
CA GLU A 54 7.38 10.89 3.72
C GLU A 54 7.54 9.80 2.66
N ILE A 55 7.65 10.22 1.39
CA ILE A 55 7.78 9.29 0.26
C ILE A 55 9.23 8.83 0.14
N ARG A 56 9.44 7.51 0.26
CA ARG A 56 10.72 6.86 -0.01
C ARG A 56 11.00 6.84 -1.51
N LEU A 57 12.16 7.34 -1.92
CA LEU A 57 12.58 7.38 -3.33
C LEU A 57 13.37 6.12 -3.67
N GLY A 58 12.73 5.25 -4.44
CA GLY A 58 13.31 4.00 -4.93
C GLY A 58 13.47 2.92 -3.84
N PRO A 59 13.84 1.70 -4.25
CA PRO A 59 14.10 0.60 -3.34
C PRO A 59 15.27 0.93 -2.42
N GLN A 60 15.14 0.63 -1.12
CA GLN A 60 16.19 0.84 -0.13
C GLN A 60 17.10 -0.38 0.01
N THR A 61 16.62 -1.54 -0.41
CA THR A 61 17.32 -2.82 -0.40
C THR A 61 17.25 -3.52 -1.76
N MET A 62 18.03 -4.60 -1.94
CA MET A 62 17.90 -5.45 -3.13
C MET A 62 16.56 -6.19 -3.16
N ASP A 63 16.08 -6.62 -1.99
CA ASP A 63 14.78 -7.30 -1.87
C ASP A 63 13.65 -6.34 -2.30
N ASP A 64 13.68 -5.07 -1.86
CA ASP A 64 12.73 -4.04 -2.29
C ASP A 64 12.74 -3.86 -3.83
N LEU A 65 13.91 -3.98 -4.46
CA LEU A 65 14.05 -3.85 -5.91
C LEU A 65 13.46 -5.07 -6.62
N GLU A 66 13.71 -6.26 -6.11
CA GLU A 66 13.15 -7.51 -6.64
C GLU A 66 11.62 -7.47 -6.59
N ASP A 67 11.04 -7.03 -5.46
CA ASP A 67 9.58 -6.84 -5.30
C ASP A 67 9.01 -5.81 -6.30
N GLU A 68 9.71 -4.69 -6.54
CA GLU A 68 9.30 -3.69 -7.53
C GLU A 68 9.35 -4.26 -8.97
N VAL A 69 10.34 -5.08 -9.28
CA VAL A 69 10.46 -5.74 -10.59
C VAL A 69 9.36 -6.79 -10.78
N GLU A 70 9.10 -7.62 -9.77
CA GLU A 70 8.03 -8.61 -9.79
C GLU A 70 6.68 -7.94 -10.07
N THR A 71 6.37 -6.88 -9.30
CA THR A 71 5.15 -6.09 -9.47
C THR A 71 5.07 -5.46 -10.87
N ALA A 72 6.17 -4.95 -11.41
CA ALA A 72 6.19 -4.32 -12.73
C ALA A 72 6.06 -5.31 -13.89
N LEU A 73 6.51 -6.55 -13.70
CA LEU A 73 6.48 -7.59 -14.71
C LEU A 73 5.25 -8.50 -14.61
N ASP A 74 4.41 -8.32 -13.58
CA ASP A 74 3.21 -9.13 -13.33
C ASP A 74 3.56 -10.64 -13.24
N ILE A 75 4.67 -10.94 -12.55
CA ILE A 75 5.15 -12.31 -12.36
C ILE A 75 4.67 -12.76 -10.97
N GLU A 76 3.65 -13.62 -10.91
CA GLU A 76 3.18 -14.28 -9.67
C GLU A 76 3.87 -15.62 -9.40
#